data_AF-A0A1W9IG25-F1
#
_entry.id   AF-A0A1W9IG25-F1
#
_cell.length_a   1.000
_cell.length_b   1.000
_cell.length_c   1.000
_cell.angle_alpha   90.00
_cell.angle_beta   90.00
_cell.angle_gamma   90.00
#
_symmetry.space_group_name_H-M   'P 1'
#
loop_
_entity.id
_entity.type
_entity.pdbx_description
1 polymer ?
#
loop_
_entity_poly.entity_id
_entity_poly.type
_entity_poly.pdbx_seq_one_letter_code
_entity_poly.pdbx_strand_id
1 'polypeptide(L)'
;IYMFVWMAKFGAAYGVRTGIHVGVDVIVNLLEPRWRKLVVMFGLFGGALFTFVVGTMGAKFVYGMAQTDQVSPDLEVPSWLVYLCVPLGSYLMCFRFLQVAWHYWRTGELPHHDETDIEGLETESPAFTGGIKQ
;
A
#
# COMPACT_ATOMS: atom_id res chain seq x y z
N ILE A 1 5.78 7.27 -21.99
CA ILE A 1 5.51 7.94 -20.69
C ILE A 1 4.11 7.65 -20.12
N TYR A 2 3.05 7.67 -20.94
CA TYR A 2 1.67 7.44 -20.45
C TYR A 2 1.45 6.09 -19.76
N MET A 3 1.99 5.00 -20.30
CA MET A 3 1.90 3.68 -19.66
C MET A 3 2.73 3.56 -18.37
N PHE A 4 3.80 4.35 -18.24
CA PHE A 4 4.59 4.42 -17.01
C PHE A 4 3.79 5.06 -15.86
N VAL A 5 3.00 6.10 -16.15
CA VAL A 5 2.10 6.72 -15.16
C VAL A 5 1.02 5.74 -14.70
N TRP A 6 0.44 4.98 -15.64
CA TRP A 6 -0.50 3.90 -15.31
C TRP A 6 0.20 2.86 -14.41
N MET A 7 1.33 2.30 -14.85
CA MET A 7 2.09 1.32 -14.05
C MET A 7 2.47 1.83 -12.66
N ALA A 8 2.87 3.09 -12.50
CA ALA A 8 3.18 3.66 -11.19
C ALA A 8 1.96 3.69 -10.26
N LYS A 9 0.78 4.02 -10.80
CA LYS A 9 -0.46 4.10 -10.01
C LYS A 9 -1.01 2.72 -9.64
N PHE A 10 -1.07 1.77 -10.58
CA PHE A 10 -1.47 0.38 -10.26
C PHE A 10 -0.41 -0.34 -9.43
N GLY A 11 0.86 -0.08 -9.70
CA GLY A 11 1.99 -0.59 -8.92
C GLY A 11 1.93 -0.14 -7.47
N ALA A 12 1.60 1.13 -7.22
CA ALA A 12 1.32 1.60 -5.87
C ALA A 12 0.12 0.87 -5.24
N ALA A 13 -0.97 0.67 -6.00
CA ALA A 13 -2.15 -0.03 -5.49
C ALA A 13 -1.90 -1.51 -5.19
N TYR A 14 -1.00 -2.13 -5.94
CA TYR A 14 -0.51 -3.47 -5.67
C TYR A 14 0.43 -3.51 -4.47
N GLY A 15 1.31 -2.51 -4.32
CA GLY A 15 2.24 -2.36 -3.19
C GLY A 15 1.55 -2.14 -1.84
N VAL A 16 0.31 -1.65 -1.80
CA VAL A 16 -0.47 -1.63 -0.55
C VAL A 16 -0.78 -3.04 -0.02
N ARG A 17 -0.62 -4.09 -0.84
CA ARG A 17 -0.76 -5.48 -0.40
C ARG A 17 0.43 -6.00 0.41
N THR A 18 1.63 -5.47 0.23
CA THR A 18 2.77 -5.81 1.09
C THR A 18 2.69 -5.13 2.45
N GLY A 19 1.74 -4.20 2.66
CA GLY A 19 1.15 -3.95 3.98
C GLY A 19 2.08 -3.50 5.10
N ILE A 20 3.33 -3.15 4.79
CA ILE A 20 4.32 -2.76 5.78
C ILE A 20 4.60 -1.27 5.58
N HIS A 21 3.92 -0.42 6.37
CA HIS A 21 4.47 0.90 6.65
C HIS A 21 5.39 0.70 7.85
N VAL A 22 6.60 0.16 7.61
CA VAL A 22 7.56 -0.31 8.63
C VAL A 22 7.63 0.65 9.83
N GLY A 23 7.69 1.96 9.56
CA GLY A 23 7.75 2.99 10.60
C GLY A 23 6.48 3.11 11.46
N VAL A 24 5.29 2.98 10.86
CA VAL A 24 4.02 2.98 11.59
C VAL A 24 3.81 1.65 12.31
N ASP A 25 4.19 0.53 11.70
CA ASP A 25 4.01 -0.80 12.30
C ASP A 25 4.89 -0.99 13.54
N VAL A 26 6.12 -0.48 13.55
CA VAL A 26 7.00 -0.49 14.73
C VAL A 26 6.40 0.32 15.88
N ILE A 27 5.88 1.51 15.61
CA ILE A 27 5.24 2.36 16.64
C ILE A 27 3.98 1.67 17.18
N VAL A 28 3.16 1.09 16.29
CA VAL A 28 1.92 0.41 16.64
C VAL A 28 2.17 -0.90 17.40
N ASN A 29 3.28 -1.58 17.15
CA ASN A 29 3.72 -2.76 17.91
C ASN A 29 4.21 -2.43 19.33
N LEU A 30 4.60 -1.17 19.58
CA LEU A 30 4.97 -0.68 20.90
C LEU A 30 3.74 -0.36 21.79
N LEU A 31 2.54 -0.29 21.21
CA LEU A 31 1.29 -0.01 21.92
C LEU A 31 0.63 -1.28 22.46
N GLU A 32 -0.11 -1.14 23.56
CA GLU A 32 -0.90 -2.24 24.12
C GLU A 32 -1.91 -2.83 23.11
N PRO A 33 -2.25 -4.14 23.22
CA PRO A 33 -3.07 -4.86 22.24
C PRO A 33 -4.45 -4.24 21.96
N ARG A 34 -5.01 -3.53 22.95
CA ARG A 34 -6.32 -2.86 22.82
C ARG A 34 -6.25 -1.60 21.94
N TRP A 35 -5.22 -0.78 22.11
CA TRP A 35 -5.04 0.46 21.37
C TRP A 35 -4.52 0.22 19.95
N ARG A 36 -3.71 -0.83 19.77
CA ARG A 36 -3.24 -1.29 18.46
C ARG A 36 -4.38 -1.47 17.46
N LYS A 37 -5.46 -2.17 17.85
CA LYS A 37 -6.64 -2.38 16.99
C LYS A 37 -7.30 -1.08 16.55
N LEU A 38 -7.48 -0.14 17.48
CA LEU A 38 -8.12 1.15 17.21
C LEU A 38 -7.26 2.02 16.28
N VAL A 39 -5.96 2.10 16.52
CA VAL A 39 -5.03 2.91 15.70
C VAL A 39 -4.94 2.35 14.28
N VAL A 40 -4.85 1.03 14.12
CA VAL A 40 -4.85 0.39 12.80
C VAL A 40 -6.16 0.65 12.06
N MET A 41 -7.31 0.46 12.71
CA MET A 41 -8.60 0.75 12.07
C MET A 41 -8.74 2.22 11.69
N PHE A 42 -8.33 3.15 12.56
CA PHE A 42 -8.34 4.57 12.26
C PHE A 42 -7.44 4.91 11.05
N GLY A 43 -6.24 4.33 10.98
CA GLY A 43 -5.33 4.48 9.84
C GLY A 43 -5.93 3.96 8.52
N LEU A 44 -6.55 2.77 8.55
CA LEU A 44 -7.20 2.20 7.37
C LEU A 44 -8.40 3.03 6.89
N PHE A 45 -9.27 3.45 7.82
CA PHE A 45 -10.40 4.31 7.47
C PHE A 45 -9.95 5.68 6.99
N GLY A 46 -8.92 6.27 7.61
CA GLY A 46 -8.31 7.52 7.17
C GLY A 46 -7.72 7.41 5.75
N GLY A 47 -6.98 6.34 5.47
CA GLY A 47 -6.42 6.06 4.14
C GLY A 47 -7.50 5.80 3.08
N ALA A 48 -8.54 5.05 3.42
CA ALA A 48 -9.69 4.82 2.56
C ALA A 48 -10.41 6.14 2.23
N LEU A 49 -10.69 6.98 3.24
CA LEU A 49 -11.34 8.27 3.05
C LEU A 49 -10.48 9.22 2.21
N PHE A 50 -9.18 9.30 2.50
CA PHE A 50 -8.25 10.13 1.72
C PHE A 50 -8.24 9.72 0.24
N THR A 51 -8.05 8.43 -0.05
CA THR A 51 -8.02 7.94 -1.42
C THR A 51 -9.36 8.06 -2.13
N PHE A 52 -10.48 7.94 -1.41
CA PHE A 52 -11.81 8.23 -1.92
C PHE A 52 -11.99 9.71 -2.30
N VAL A 53 -11.56 10.65 -1.46
CA VAL A 53 -11.61 12.09 -1.76
C VAL A 53 -10.74 12.42 -2.98
N VAL A 54 -9.52 11.90 -3.04
CA VAL A 54 -8.63 12.09 -4.21
C VAL A 54 -9.25 11.47 -5.47
N GLY A 55 -9.88 10.30 -5.36
CA GLY A 55 -10.59 9.65 -6.47
C GLY A 55 -11.76 10.47 -6.99
N THR A 56 -12.58 11.02 -6.10
CA THR A 56 -13.74 11.86 -6.47
C THR A 56 -13.33 13.22 -7.04
N MET A 57 -12.30 13.87 -6.49
CA MET A 57 -11.73 15.10 -7.06
C MET A 57 -11.10 14.83 -8.43
N GLY A 58 -10.32 13.75 -8.57
CA GLY A 58 -9.73 13.34 -9.84
C GLY A 58 -10.79 13.00 -10.89
N ALA A 59 -11.88 12.35 -10.50
CA ALA A 59 -12.99 12.04 -11.42
C ALA A 59 -13.70 13.31 -11.90
N LYS A 60 -13.97 14.27 -11.01
CA LYS A 60 -14.55 15.57 -11.38
C LYS A 60 -13.63 16.35 -12.33
N PHE A 61 -12.33 16.32 -12.08
CA PHE A 61 -11.32 16.95 -12.93
C PHE A 61 -11.27 16.31 -14.33
N VAL A 62 -11.25 14.98 -14.41
CA VAL A 62 -11.30 14.25 -15.69
C VAL A 62 -12.59 14.52 -16.44
N TYR A 63 -13.74 14.57 -15.76
CA TYR A 63 -15.02 14.87 -16.38
C TYR A 63 -15.06 16.28 -16.98
N GLY A 64 -14.55 17.29 -16.26
CA GLY A 64 -14.39 18.64 -16.79
C GLY A 64 -13.43 18.72 -17.98
N MET A 65 -12.37 17.90 -17.97
CA MET A 65 -11.41 17.82 -19.08
C MET A 65 -11.97 17.07 -20.29
N ALA A 66 -12.81 16.06 -20.09
CA ALA A 66 -13.44 15.30 -21.17
C ALA A 66 -14.42 16.15 -22.01
N GLN A 67 -14.89 17.28 -21.46
CA GLN A 67 -15.69 18.28 -22.18
C GLN A 67 -14.81 19.23 -23.03
N THR A 68 -13.49 19.11 -22.93
CA THR A 68 -12.51 19.92 -23.69
C THR A 68 -11.92 19.07 -24.81
N ASP A 69 -11.93 19.55 -26.06
CA ASP A 69 -11.30 18.89 -27.23
C ASP A 69 -9.75 18.97 -27.22
N GLN A 70 -9.13 18.82 -26.05
CA GLN A 70 -7.68 18.87 -25.89
C GLN A 70 -7.04 17.51 -26.22
N VAL A 71 -6.59 17.38 -27.46
CA VAL A 71 -5.74 16.28 -27.92
C VAL A 71 -4.31 16.46 -27.45
N SER A 72 -3.66 15.35 -27.11
CA SER A 72 -2.26 15.35 -26.70
C SER A 72 -1.34 15.59 -27.93
N PRO A 73 -0.33 16.49 -27.86
CA PRO A 73 0.48 16.88 -29.03
C PRO A 73 1.34 15.77 -29.64
N ASP A 74 1.50 14.65 -28.93
CA ASP A 74 2.46 13.59 -29.24
C ASP A 74 1.81 12.32 -29.80
N LEU A 75 0.52 12.07 -29.49
CA LEU A 75 -0.17 10.82 -29.83
C LEU A 75 -1.57 11.04 -30.44
N GLU A 76 -2.02 12.28 -30.61
CA GLU A 76 -3.39 12.69 -31.03
C GLU A 76 -4.55 12.10 -30.19
N VAL A 77 -4.24 11.31 -29.15
CA VAL A 77 -5.26 10.74 -28.28
C VAL A 77 -5.79 11.79 -27.30
N PRO A 78 -7.05 11.67 -26.88
CA PRO A 78 -7.63 12.56 -25.90
C PRO A 78 -6.90 12.50 -24.54
N SER A 79 -6.48 13.65 -24.02
CA SER A 79 -5.69 13.74 -22.79
C SER A 79 -6.41 13.18 -21.55
N TRP A 80 -7.75 13.15 -21.56
CA TRP A 80 -8.56 12.60 -20.47
C TRP A 80 -8.28 11.11 -20.19
N LEU A 81 -7.84 10.34 -21.18
CA LEU A 81 -7.49 8.93 -21.01
C LEU A 81 -6.28 8.75 -20.07
N VAL A 82 -5.30 9.66 -20.15
CA VAL A 82 -4.12 9.63 -19.28
C VAL A 82 -4.52 9.99 -17.86
N TYR A 83 -5.31 11.05 -17.69
CA TYR A 83 -5.74 11.50 -16.36
C TYR A 83 -6.69 10.54 -15.66
N LEU A 84 -7.36 9.64 -16.39
CA LEU A 84 -8.19 8.57 -15.82
C LEU A 84 -7.42 7.62 -14.88
N CYS A 85 -6.09 7.49 -15.02
CA CYS A 85 -5.32 6.67 -14.08
C CYS A 85 -5.44 7.18 -12.63
N VAL A 86 -5.61 8.50 -12.44
CA VAL A 86 -5.71 9.12 -11.11
C VAL A 86 -6.96 8.66 -10.35
N PRO A 87 -8.19 8.85 -10.86
CA PRO A 87 -9.37 8.34 -10.21
C PRO A 87 -9.36 6.81 -10.15
N LEU A 88 -9.01 6.12 -11.24
CA LEU A 88 -9.07 4.66 -11.28
C LEU A 88 -8.16 4.01 -10.23
N GLY A 89 -6.91 4.47 -10.12
CA GLY A 89 -5.97 3.96 -9.12
C GLY A 89 -6.34 4.35 -7.69
N SER A 90 -6.88 5.55 -7.48
CA SER A 90 -7.34 5.98 -6.15
C SER A 90 -8.56 5.20 -5.67
N TYR A 91 -9.51 4.86 -6.55
CA TYR A 91 -10.63 3.98 -6.19
C TYR A 91 -10.20 2.54 -5.91
N LEU A 92 -9.26 2.00 -6.69
CA LEU A 92 -8.69 0.68 -6.42
C LEU A 92 -7.99 0.62 -5.05
N MET A 93 -7.22 1.65 -4.71
CA MET A 93 -6.61 1.81 -3.38
C MET A 93 -7.66 1.84 -2.26
N CYS A 94 -8.71 2.64 -2.44
CA CYS A 94 -9.82 2.73 -1.49
C CYS A 94 -10.49 1.36 -1.29
N PHE A 95 -10.75 0.62 -2.38
CA PHE A 95 -11.32 -0.72 -2.31
C PHE A 95 -10.42 -1.69 -1.54
N ARG A 96 -9.10 -1.66 -1.78
CA ARG A 96 -8.14 -2.47 -1.03
C ARG A 96 -8.14 -2.13 0.46
N PHE A 97 -8.12 -0.84 0.82
CA PHE A 97 -8.17 -0.43 2.24
C PHE A 97 -9.44 -0.93 2.91
N LEU A 98 -10.58 -0.83 2.23
CA LEU A 98 -11.85 -1.32 2.75
C LEU A 98 -11.85 -2.85 2.90
N GLN A 99 -11.23 -3.57 1.97
CA GLN A 99 -11.09 -5.03 2.03
C GLN A 99 -10.23 -5.46 3.22
N VAL A 100 -9.09 -4.80 3.45
CA VAL A 100 -8.22 -5.10 4.60
C VAL A 100 -8.92 -4.71 5.91
N ALA A 101 -9.63 -3.58 5.96
CA ALA A 101 -10.39 -3.15 7.14
C ALA A 101 -11.50 -4.16 7.48
N TRP A 102 -12.23 -4.63 6.46
CA TRP A 102 -13.27 -5.63 6.62
C TRP A 102 -12.73 -6.97 7.10
N HIS A 103 -11.60 -7.42 6.53
CA HIS A 103 -10.95 -8.64 6.96
C HIS A 103 -10.49 -8.52 8.42
N TYR A 104 -9.76 -7.45 8.74
CA TYR A 104 -9.26 -7.17 10.09
C TYR A 104 -10.38 -7.08 11.13
N TRP A 105 -11.52 -6.49 10.77
CA TRP A 105 -12.69 -6.41 11.64
C TRP A 105 -13.32 -7.78 11.92
N ARG A 106 -13.28 -8.72 10.96
CA ARG A 106 -13.80 -10.09 11.14
C ARG A 106 -12.84 -11.06 11.82
N THR A 107 -11.55 -11.03 11.49
CA THR A 107 -10.57 -12.03 11.99
C THR A 107 -9.77 -11.53 13.18
N GLY A 108 -9.68 -10.21 13.41
CA GLY A 108 -8.98 -9.65 14.56
C GLY A 108 -7.45 -9.83 14.55
N GLU A 109 -6.91 -10.43 13.49
CA GLU A 109 -5.49 -10.67 13.23
C GLU A 109 -5.06 -9.84 12.00
N LEU A 110 -3.96 -9.10 12.13
CA LEU A 110 -3.32 -8.45 10.99
C LEU A 110 -2.57 -9.53 10.20
N PRO A 111 -2.70 -9.57 8.86
CA PRO A 111 -1.80 -10.35 8.03
C PRO A 111 -0.35 -9.92 8.30
N HIS A 112 0.41 -10.72 9.04
CA HIS A 112 1.86 -10.58 9.13
C HIS A 112 2.45 -11.41 8.00
N HIS A 113 3.15 -10.75 7.08
CA HIS A 113 4.09 -11.44 6.22
C HIS A 113 5.45 -11.30 6.89
N ASP A 114 5.93 -12.41 7.47
CA ASP A 114 7.30 -12.50 7.95
C ASP A 114 8.23 -12.52 6.73
N GLU A 115 8.84 -11.38 6.42
CA GLU A 115 9.91 -11.27 5.41
C GLU A 115 11.29 -11.62 6.00
N THR A 116 11.34 -12.21 7.19
CA THR A 116 12.59 -12.63 7.86
C THR A 116 12.99 -14.08 7.59
N ASP A 117 12.48 -14.71 6.52
CA ASP A 117 13.18 -15.85 5.93
C ASP A 117 14.37 -15.32 5.12
N ILE A 118 15.40 -14.87 5.86
CA ILE A 118 16.74 -14.68 5.31
C ILE A 118 17.30 -16.09 5.15
N GLU A 119 17.01 -16.68 3.99
CA GLU A 119 17.73 -17.81 3.41
C GLU A 119 19.26 -17.55 3.54
N GLY A 120 19.95 -18.36 4.36
CA GLY A 120 21.40 -18.57 4.19
C GLY A 120 22.38 -17.88 5.13
N LEU A 121 22.26 -18.05 6.45
CA LEU A 121 23.46 -18.14 7.30
C LEU A 121 23.41 -19.44 8.10
N GLU A 122 23.90 -20.52 7.48
CA GLU A 122 24.27 -21.73 8.18
C GLU A 122 25.15 -21.36 9.36
N THR A 123 24.70 -21.74 10.56
CA THR A 123 25.48 -21.62 11.77
C THR A 123 26.57 -22.69 11.71
N GLU A 124 27.67 -22.44 11.02
CA GLU A 124 28.89 -23.20 11.27
C GLU A 124 29.41 -22.81 12.65
N SER A 125 28.98 -23.57 13.66
CA SER A 125 29.66 -23.67 14.94
C SER A 125 30.97 -24.44 14.74
N PRO A 126 32.15 -23.85 14.95
CA PRO A 126 33.32 -24.66 15.23
C PRO A 126 33.21 -25.15 16.67
N ALA A 127 32.79 -26.41 16.81
CA ALA A 127 33.06 -27.19 17.99
C ALA A 127 34.60 -27.29 18.15
N PHE A 128 35.17 -26.54 19.10
CA PHE A 128 36.45 -26.91 19.69
C PHE A 128 36.27 -27.15 21.19
N THR A 129 36.06 -28.43 21.46
CA THR A 129 36.18 -29.11 22.74
C THR A 129 37.51 -28.83 23.44
N GLY A 130 37.40 -28.37 24.70
CA GLY A 130 38.08 -28.97 25.85
C GLY A 130 39.48 -28.45 26.19
N GLY A 131 39.71 -28.15 27.48
CA GLY A 131 41.07 -28.20 28.03
C GLY A 131 41.43 -27.24 29.16
N ILE A 132 40.89 -27.49 30.37
CA ILE A 132 41.62 -27.47 31.66
C ILE A 132 42.24 -26.15 32.19
N LYS A 133 41.66 -25.73 33.34
CA LYS A 133 42.25 -25.06 34.53
C LYS A 133 43.78 -24.85 34.53
N GLN A 134 44.26 -23.62 34.70
CA GLN A 134 44.68 -22.98 35.97
C GLN A 134 45.01 -21.50 35.72
#